data_AF-A0A947VDT3-F1
#
_entry.id   AF-A0A947VDT3-F1
#
_cell.length_a   1.000
_cell.length_b   1.000
_cell.length_c   1.000
_cell.angle_alpha   90.00
_cell.angle_beta   90.00
_cell.angle_gamma   90.00
#
_symmetry.space_group_name_H-M   'P 1'
#
loop_
_entity.id
_entity.type
_entity.pdbx_description
1 polymer ?
#
loop_
_entity_poly.entity_id
_entity_poly.type
_entity_poly.pdbx_seq_one_letter_code
_entity_poly.pdbx_strand_id
1 'polypeptide(L)' 'MSKLMKITKLKNYGIPSYIVNIWEKHYSPCLLPLQEDAVRNYGILDCGEGSDEIASGGTQVILSALSQ' A
#
# COMPACT_ATOMS: atom_id res chain seq x y z
N MET A 1 -2.09 -10.35 -21.02
CA MET A 1 -2.40 -9.22 -20.11
C MET A 1 -2.56 -9.78 -18.71
N SER A 2 -1.56 -9.61 -17.84
CA SER A 2 -1.68 -10.01 -16.44
C SER A 2 -2.78 -9.16 -15.79
N LYS A 3 -3.70 -9.78 -15.07
CA LYS A 3 -4.77 -9.04 -14.38
C LYS A 3 -4.16 -8.33 -13.17
N LEU A 4 -3.99 -7.02 -13.26
CA LEU A 4 -3.48 -6.19 -12.16
C LEU A 4 -4.37 -6.31 -10.92
N MET A 5 -3.75 -6.25 -9.75
CA MET A 5 -4.44 -6.27 -8.47
C MET A 5 -5.28 -5.01 -8.27
N LYS A 6 -6.58 -5.19 -7.99
CA LYS A 6 -7.46 -4.08 -7.60
C LYS A 6 -7.06 -3.52 -6.24
N ILE A 7 -7.10 -2.19 -6.10
CA ILE A 7 -6.86 -1.47 -4.83
C ILE A 7 -7.77 -1.98 -3.71
N THR A 8 -9.00 -2.41 -4.03
CA THR A 8 -9.95 -2.95 -3.04
C THR A 8 -9.44 -4.18 -2.30
N LYS A 9 -8.50 -4.94 -2.89
CA LYS A 9 -7.88 -6.10 -2.23
C LYS A 9 -6.92 -5.74 -1.11
N LEU A 10 -6.48 -4.48 -1.01
CA LEU A 10 -5.59 -4.00 0.06
C LEU A 10 -6.20 -4.10 1.46
N LYS A 11 -7.55 -4.18 1.54
CA LYS A 11 -8.26 -4.49 2.79
C LYS A 11 -7.80 -5.83 3.39
N ASN A 12 -7.45 -6.81 2.55
CA ASN A 12 -6.96 -8.11 2.99
C ASN A 12 -5.51 -8.07 3.50
N TYR A 13 -4.82 -6.95 3.30
CA TYR A 13 -3.43 -6.72 3.73
C TYR A 13 -3.37 -5.74 4.92
N GLY A 14 -4.51 -5.44 5.56
CA GLY A 14 -4.55 -4.60 6.76
C GLY A 14 -4.76 -3.10 6.49
N ILE A 15 -4.89 -2.65 5.24
CA ILE A 15 -5.18 -1.23 4.96
C ILE A 15 -6.62 -0.92 5.40
N PRO A 16 -6.82 0.13 6.23
CA PRO A 16 -8.14 0.59 6.62
C PRO A 16 -9.05 0.89 5.43
N SER A 17 -10.32 0.51 5.55
CA SER A 17 -11.31 0.67 4.48
C SER A 17 -11.48 2.13 4.03
N TYR A 18 -11.34 3.11 4.94
CA TYR A 18 -11.46 4.52 4.60
C TYR A 18 -10.35 4.98 3.64
N ILE A 19 -9.12 4.46 3.78
CA ILE A 19 -8.00 4.76 2.87
C ILE A 19 -8.28 4.17 1.49
N VAL A 20 -8.67 2.89 1.45
CA VAL A 20 -9.00 2.20 0.20
C VAL A 20 -10.12 2.91 -0.57
N ASN A 21 -11.16 3.38 0.14
CA ASN A 21 -12.28 4.10 -0.47
C ASN A 21 -11.84 5.46 -1.05
N ILE A 22 -10.92 6.18 -0.39
CA ILE A 22 -10.33 7.42 -0.93
C ILE A 22 -9.53 7.11 -2.19
N TRP A 23 -8.68 6.07 -2.15
CA TRP A 23 -7.86 5.70 -3.30
C TRP A 23 -8.68 5.26 -4.51
N GLU A 24 -9.73 4.46 -4.30
CA GLU A 24 -10.64 4.04 -5.36
C GLU A 24 -11.38 5.22 -6.02
N LYS A 25 -11.66 6.29 -5.26
CA LYS A 25 -12.36 7.48 -5.76
C LYS A 25 -11.44 8.44 -6.53
N HIS A 26 -10.18 8.56 -6.10
CA HIS A 26 -9.28 9.61 -6.55
C HIS A 26 -8.13 9.12 -7.44
N TYR A 27 -7.83 7.82 -7.45
CA TYR A 27 -6.69 7.23 -8.15
C TYR A 27 -7.12 6.04 -9.02
N SER A 28 -6.14 5.41 -9.69
CA SER A 28 -6.38 4.19 -10.48
C SER A 28 -6.98 3.08 -9.61
N PRO A 29 -8.03 2.37 -10.07
CA PRO A 29 -8.65 1.28 -9.33
C PRO A 29 -7.76 0.03 -9.21
N CYS A 30 -6.64 0.00 -9.94
CA CYS A 30 -5.67 -1.09 -9.96
C CYS A 30 -4.27 -0.58 -9.58
N LEU A 31 -3.54 -1.41 -8.84
CA LEU A 31 -2.14 -1.22 -8.52
C LEU A 31 -1.28 -1.31 -9.78
N LEU A 32 -0.21 -0.53 -9.81
CA LEU A 32 0.89 -0.73 -10.73
C LEU A 32 1.64 -2.03 -10.37
N PRO A 33 2.26 -2.71 -11.35
CA PRO A 33 3.00 -3.95 -11.09
C PRO A 33 4.02 -3.85 -9.94
N LEU A 34 4.73 -2.73 -9.83
CA LEU A 34 5.70 -2.50 -8.75
C LEU A 34 5.02 -2.38 -7.37
N GLN A 35 3.86 -1.73 -7.30
CA GLN A 35 3.08 -1.61 -6.06
C GLN A 35 2.48 -2.97 -5.65
N GLU A 36 2.02 -3.76 -6.61
CA GLU A 36 1.53 -5.12 -6.38
C GLU A 36 2.64 -6.02 -5.83
N ASP A 37 3.86 -5.93 -6.39
CA ASP A 37 5.02 -6.67 -5.90
C ASP A 37 5.39 -6.27 -4.46
N ALA A 38 5.40 -4.95 -4.19
CA ALA A 38 5.64 -4.42 -2.85
C ALA A 38 4.69 -5.01 -1.80
N VAL A 39 3.38 -4.98 -2.07
CA VAL A 39 2.35 -5.47 -1.15
C VAL A 39 2.44 -6.98 -0.94
N ARG A 40 2.75 -7.75 -1.98
CA ARG A 40 2.82 -9.23 -1.91
C ARG A 40 4.05 -9.73 -1.18
N ASN A 41 5.20 -9.14 -1.45
CA ASN A 41 6.48 -9.67 -0.99
C ASN A 41 6.98 -9.00 0.29
N TYR A 42 6.58 -7.74 0.53
CA TYR A 42 7.10 -6.93 1.63
C TYR A 42 6.01 -6.50 2.62
N GLY A 43 4.75 -6.81 2.33
CA GLY A 43 3.61 -6.50 3.18
C GLY A 43 3.32 -5.00 3.25
N ILE A 44 2.52 -4.62 4.24
CA ILE A 44 2.14 -3.23 4.49
C ILE A 44 2.75 -2.85 5.83
N LEU A 45 3.69 -1.91 5.80
CA LEU A 45 4.45 -1.54 6.98
C LEU A 45 3.53 -0.89 8.01
N ASP A 46 3.55 -1.46 9.21
CA ASP A 46 2.83 -0.95 10.35
C ASP A 46 3.50 0.36 10.77
N CYS A 47 2.77 1.47 10.67
CA CYS A 47 3.23 2.76 11.19
C CYS A 47 3.01 2.74 12.71
N GLY A 48 3.88 2.01 13.41
CA GLY A 48 3.89 1.99 14.87
C GLY A 48 4.19 3.39 15.41
N GLU A 49 3.25 3.94 16.16
CA GLU A 49 3.48 5.10 17.02
C GLU A 49 4.43 4.67 18.14
N GLY A 50 5.72 4.96 17.99
CA GLY A 50 6.72 4.88 19.05
C GLY A 50 7.17 3.47 19.45
N SER A 51 8.22 2.98 18.80
CA SER A 51 9.21 2.15 19.50
C SER A 51 10.57 2.39 18.86
N ASP A 52 11.45 3.01 19.64
CA ASP A 52 12.84 3.23 19.32
C ASP A 52 13.50 1.94 18.78
N GLU A 53 14.36 2.13 17.77
CA GLU A 53 15.26 1.13 17.19
C GLU A 53 14.64 0.03 16.29
N ILE A 54 14.48 0.34 14.99
CA ILE A 54 15.31 -0.15 13.85
C ILE A 54 14.57 0.08 12.51
N ALA A 55 15.28 0.72 11.58
CA ALA A 55 14.98 0.88 10.14
C ALA A 55 13.87 1.86 9.70
N SER A 56 14.17 3.15 9.89
CA SER A 56 13.54 4.36 9.33
C SER A 56 13.51 4.45 7.77
N GLY A 57 13.29 3.37 7.03
CA GLY A 57 13.41 3.37 5.56
C GLY A 57 12.15 3.02 4.76
N GLY A 58 11.21 2.24 5.32
CA GLY A 58 10.22 1.54 4.50
C GLY A 58 8.88 2.27 4.30
N THR A 59 8.35 2.94 5.33
CA THR A 59 6.94 3.37 5.33
C THR A 59 6.67 4.59 4.48
N GLN A 60 7.66 5.49 4.33
CA GLN A 60 7.57 6.64 3.42
C GLN A 60 7.51 6.20 1.96
N VAL A 61 8.09 5.04 1.61
CA VAL A 61 8.29 4.59 0.23
C VAL A 61 6.99 4.08 -0.38
N ILE A 62 6.15 3.35 0.38
CA ILE A 62 4.90 2.80 -0.16
C ILE A 62 3.85 3.91 -0.36
N LEU A 63 3.70 4.82 0.60
CA LEU A 63 2.78 5.96 0.47
C LEU A 63 3.19 6.93 -0.65
N SER A 64 4.50 7.18 -0.80
CA SER A 64 5.00 8.02 -1.90
C SER A 64 4.91 7.33 -3.27
N ALA A 65 5.08 5.99 -3.33
CA ALA A 65 4.88 5.21 -4.55
C ALA A 65 3.41 5.09 -4.97
N LEU A 66 2.46 5.22 -4.04
CA LEU A 66 1.01 5.18 -4.31
C LEU A 66 0.40 6.54 -4.68
N SER A 67 1.15 7.64 -4.49
CA SER A 67 0.66 9.01 -4.70
C SER A 67 1.14 9.69 -5.99
N GLN A 68 1.87 8.99 -6.87
CA GLN A 68 2.30 9.50 -8.19
C GLN A 68 1.36 9.06 -9.31
#